data_AF-A0A8J7NPH8-F1
#
_entry.id   AF-A0A8J7NPH8-F1
#
_cell.length_a   1.000
_cell.length_b   1.000
_cell.length_c   1.000
_cell.angle_alpha   90.00
_cell.angle_beta   90.00
_cell.angle_gamma   90.00
#
_symmetry.space_group_name_H-M   'P 1'
#
loop_
_entity.id
_entity.type
_entity.pdbx_description
1 polymer ?
#
loop_
_entity_poly.entity_id
_entity_poly.type
_entity_poly.pdbx_seq_one_letter_code
_entity_poly.pdbx_strand_id
1 'polypeptide(L)'
;TVFLRFQVLGFGVDPDLQINIFKELQTGESLTGVSQVQGFHNESRAFLFQDTSRNIKASPEIAERMLQKLRNKSEFTVLVTLKQERLNSGVILSIHHSDQRYLELESSGHRNEIRLHYRTKSQQAHTEIFPYTLADNQWHKVSIAVSASHVILHIDCNRIYERVVETPSMDIPSETLFWLGQRNNAHGFFKVGLTKVTHFFLCRLKTGESSRAKVLSTFQKKINHSFLNGTVQCETLFCPPLQCSSGFSPAYVKGVCCKKCQRICLFSGRTYLDGERKAVYDSSGKCILFECRDRTMHRMSSEDCPELNCPESEQINLSDRCCKVCKGHDFCAEGHSCMENSECVNLEAGACCSCKDGFRALREDNAYCEDIDECAEGKHYCRENTMCVNTPGSFMCICQTGYIRIDDYSCTGK
;
A
#
# COMPACT_ATOMS: atom_id res chain seq x y z
N THR A 1 2.37 -53.37 -5.63
CA THR A 1 3.11 -52.42 -4.77
C THR A 1 2.43 -51.06 -4.86
N VAL A 2 1.68 -50.70 -3.82
CA VAL A 2 0.98 -49.41 -3.73
C VAL A 2 2.01 -48.32 -3.43
N PHE A 3 2.18 -47.36 -4.34
CA PHE A 3 3.00 -46.17 -4.10
C PHE A 3 2.15 -45.13 -3.35
N LEU A 4 2.44 -44.95 -2.06
CA LEU A 4 1.95 -43.83 -1.25
C LEU A 4 2.58 -42.53 -1.76
N ARG A 5 1.78 -41.68 -2.41
CA ARG A 5 2.11 -40.25 -2.57
C ARG A 5 1.87 -39.57 -1.22
N PHE A 6 2.95 -39.14 -0.56
CA PHE A 6 2.84 -38.11 0.47
C PHE A 6 2.47 -36.79 -0.23
N GLN A 7 1.22 -36.35 -0.08
CA GLN A 7 0.83 -34.97 -0.36
C GLN A 7 1.42 -34.09 0.75
N VAL A 8 2.37 -33.24 0.39
CA VAL A 8 2.80 -32.12 1.23
C VAL A 8 1.64 -31.14 1.30
N LEU A 9 1.04 -30.99 2.48
CA LEU A 9 -0.01 -30.02 2.80
C LEU A 9 0.55 -28.60 2.62
N GLY A 10 0.16 -27.92 1.54
CA GLY A 10 0.50 -26.53 1.27
C GLY A 10 -0.31 -25.56 2.12
N PHE A 11 0.36 -24.56 2.69
CA PHE A 11 -0.22 -23.51 3.50
C PHE A 11 -0.88 -22.43 2.62
N GLY A 12 -2.18 -22.25 2.81
CA GLY A 12 -3.01 -21.17 2.24
C GLY A 12 -4.21 -20.94 3.15
N VAL A 13 -4.74 -19.71 3.19
CA VAL A 13 -6.01 -19.43 3.90
C VAL A 13 -7.10 -20.26 3.23
N ASP A 14 -7.75 -21.08 4.04
CA ASP A 14 -8.82 -21.98 3.61
C ASP A 14 -9.96 -21.16 2.95
N PRO A 15 -10.34 -21.41 1.68
CA PRO A 15 -11.43 -20.70 1.01
C PRO A 15 -12.74 -20.75 1.81
N ASP A 16 -12.95 -21.82 2.59
CA ASP A 16 -14.13 -21.99 3.44
C ASP A 16 -14.16 -21.00 4.61
N LEU A 17 -13.00 -20.43 4.96
CA LEU A 17 -12.82 -19.47 6.06
C LEU A 17 -12.80 -18.00 5.62
N GLN A 18 -13.00 -17.74 4.33
CA GLN A 18 -13.13 -16.39 3.80
C GLN A 18 -14.59 -15.94 3.80
N ILE A 19 -14.80 -14.65 4.08
CA ILE A 19 -16.10 -13.98 3.94
C ILE A 19 -15.95 -12.84 2.94
N ASN A 20 -16.49 -12.99 1.74
CA ASN A 20 -16.57 -11.90 0.76
C ASN A 20 -17.95 -11.23 0.88
N ILE A 21 -17.96 -10.06 1.50
CA ILE A 21 -19.20 -9.43 1.93
C ILE A 21 -20.08 -9.03 0.76
N PHE A 22 -19.52 -8.47 -0.31
CA PHE A 22 -20.33 -8.07 -1.46
C PHE A 22 -20.91 -9.26 -2.22
N LYS A 23 -20.20 -10.41 -2.25
CA LYS A 23 -20.75 -11.65 -2.81
C LYS A 23 -21.92 -12.17 -1.95
N GLU A 24 -21.76 -12.14 -0.63
CA GLU A 24 -22.78 -12.59 0.32
C GLU A 24 -24.02 -11.67 0.30
N LEU A 25 -23.83 -10.35 0.31
CA LEU A 25 -24.90 -9.34 0.28
C LEU A 25 -25.72 -9.35 -1.03
N GLN A 26 -25.07 -9.57 -2.18
CA GLN A 26 -25.76 -9.70 -3.47
C GLN A 26 -26.70 -10.92 -3.54
N THR A 27 -26.49 -11.91 -2.67
CA THR A 27 -27.23 -13.18 -2.71
C THR A 27 -28.58 -13.09 -1.97
N GLY A 28 -28.90 -11.99 -1.27
CA GLY A 28 -30.17 -11.92 -0.55
C GLY A 28 -30.68 -10.59 0.01
N GLU A 29 -30.12 -9.40 -0.31
CA GLU A 29 -30.55 -8.15 0.36
C GLU A 29 -30.70 -6.87 -0.48
N SER A 30 -31.35 -5.87 0.15
CA SER A 30 -31.69 -4.54 -0.35
C SER A 30 -30.49 -3.58 -0.39
N LEU A 31 -29.93 -3.33 -1.57
CA LEU A 31 -28.81 -2.40 -1.79
C LEU A 31 -29.24 -0.93 -1.94
N THR A 32 -30.23 -0.48 -1.17
CA THR A 32 -30.76 0.88 -1.27
C THR A 32 -29.67 1.90 -0.89
N GLY A 33 -29.41 2.85 -1.80
CA GLY A 33 -28.37 3.87 -1.61
C GLY A 33 -26.97 3.45 -2.10
N VAL A 34 -26.82 2.34 -2.81
CA VAL A 34 -25.55 1.89 -3.39
C VAL A 34 -25.65 1.73 -4.90
N SER A 35 -24.68 2.29 -5.61
CA SER A 35 -24.51 2.08 -7.06
C SER A 35 -23.22 1.34 -7.35
N GLN A 36 -23.27 0.36 -8.24
CA GLN A 36 -22.08 -0.35 -8.68
C GLN A 36 -21.32 0.50 -9.72
N VAL A 37 -20.02 0.67 -9.53
CA VAL A 37 -19.13 1.45 -10.39
C VAL A 37 -17.83 0.70 -10.63
N GLN A 38 -17.02 1.17 -11.58
CA GLN A 38 -15.69 0.60 -11.83
C GLN A 38 -14.76 0.89 -10.64
N GLY A 39 -14.13 -0.17 -10.13
CA GLY A 39 -13.21 -0.14 -9.00
C GLY A 39 -11.77 0.24 -9.36
N PHE A 40 -10.85 -0.08 -8.46
CA PHE A 40 -9.43 0.25 -8.56
C PHE A 40 -8.71 -0.41 -9.77
N HIS A 41 -9.19 -1.58 -10.22
CA HIS A 41 -8.73 -2.28 -11.41
C HIS A 41 -9.83 -2.41 -12.47
N ASN A 42 -9.47 -2.52 -13.75
CA ASN A 42 -10.41 -2.59 -14.89
C ASN A 42 -11.45 -3.74 -14.80
N GLU A 43 -11.15 -4.81 -14.07
CA GLU A 43 -12.05 -5.96 -13.87
C GLU A 43 -12.73 -5.97 -12.50
N SER A 44 -12.40 -5.02 -11.63
CA SER A 44 -12.90 -4.98 -10.25
C SER A 44 -14.17 -4.13 -10.13
N ARG A 45 -15.18 -4.68 -9.49
CA ARG A 45 -16.43 -3.96 -9.17
C ARG A 45 -16.23 -3.19 -7.87
N ALA A 46 -16.67 -1.94 -7.83
CA ALA A 46 -16.74 -1.18 -6.60
C ALA A 46 -18.13 -0.63 -6.34
N PHE A 47 -18.39 -0.30 -5.09
CA PHE A 47 -19.69 0.17 -4.62
C PHE A 47 -19.58 1.62 -4.19
N LEU A 48 -20.27 2.51 -4.89
CA LEU A 48 -20.41 3.92 -4.58
C LEU A 48 -21.66 4.12 -3.73
N PHE A 49 -21.47 4.67 -2.53
CA PHE A 49 -22.55 4.87 -1.58
C PHE A 49 -23.06 6.31 -1.74
N GLN A 50 -24.38 6.49 -1.90
CA GLN A 50 -25.06 7.76 -2.22
C GLN A 50 -25.80 8.34 -0.99
N ASP A 51 -26.06 9.66 -0.98
CA ASP A 51 -26.30 10.45 0.24
C ASP A 51 -27.77 10.60 0.71
N THR A 52 -28.72 9.80 0.20
CA THR A 52 -30.15 10.06 0.49
C THR A 52 -30.81 9.10 1.50
N SER A 53 -30.35 7.84 1.58
CA SER A 53 -30.52 6.93 2.71
C SER A 53 -29.76 5.65 2.41
N ARG A 54 -29.16 5.03 3.43
CA ARG A 54 -28.35 3.82 3.28
C ARG A 54 -28.85 2.78 4.27
N ASN A 55 -28.99 1.54 3.82
CA ASN A 55 -29.37 0.40 4.67
C ASN A 55 -28.67 -0.86 4.15
N ILE A 56 -27.33 -0.85 4.27
CA ILE A 56 -26.50 -1.95 3.80
C ILE A 56 -26.15 -2.79 5.01
N LYS A 57 -27.08 -3.66 5.36
CA LYS A 57 -26.84 -4.74 6.31
C LYS A 57 -26.75 -6.05 5.55
N ALA A 58 -26.51 -7.15 6.26
CA ALA A 58 -26.74 -8.50 5.78
C ALA A 58 -28.04 -9.04 6.39
N SER A 59 -28.71 -9.95 5.67
CA SER A 59 -29.95 -10.56 6.16
C SER A 59 -29.62 -11.38 7.39
N PRO A 60 -30.57 -11.59 8.32
CA PRO A 60 -30.29 -12.40 9.51
C PRO A 60 -29.64 -13.75 9.18
N GLU A 61 -30.04 -14.40 8.08
CA GLU A 61 -29.51 -15.69 7.62
C GLU A 61 -28.08 -15.57 7.07
N ILE A 62 -27.81 -14.51 6.30
CA ILE A 62 -26.48 -14.24 5.73
C ILE A 62 -25.52 -13.80 6.85
N ALA A 63 -25.97 -12.90 7.73
CA ALA A 63 -25.24 -12.44 8.89
C ALA A 63 -24.88 -13.61 9.81
N GLU A 64 -25.81 -14.51 10.12
CA GLU A 64 -25.51 -15.69 10.95
C GLU A 64 -24.44 -16.58 10.29
N ARG A 65 -24.55 -16.86 8.98
CA ARG A 65 -23.52 -17.62 8.24
C ARG A 65 -22.14 -16.95 8.28
N MET A 66 -22.08 -15.63 8.16
CA MET A 66 -20.84 -14.86 8.23
C MET A 66 -20.26 -14.87 9.66
N LEU A 67 -21.08 -14.52 10.65
CA LEU A 67 -20.68 -14.34 12.04
C LEU A 67 -20.35 -15.67 12.70
N GLN A 68 -20.96 -16.78 12.30
CA GLN A 68 -20.58 -18.13 12.75
C GLN A 68 -19.10 -18.44 12.48
N LYS A 69 -18.52 -17.92 11.38
CA LYS A 69 -17.09 -18.10 11.07
C LYS A 69 -16.18 -17.28 12.00
N LEU A 70 -16.69 -16.19 12.59
CA LEU A 70 -15.97 -15.32 13.53
C LEU A 70 -16.22 -15.66 15.01
N ARG A 71 -17.34 -16.32 15.33
CA ARG A 71 -17.74 -16.64 16.69
C ARG A 71 -16.65 -17.43 17.42
N ASN A 72 -16.29 -16.97 18.61
CA ASN A 72 -15.25 -17.53 19.48
C ASN A 72 -13.85 -17.58 18.83
N LYS A 73 -13.57 -16.71 17.85
CA LYS A 73 -12.24 -16.56 17.24
C LYS A 73 -11.49 -15.39 17.88
N SER A 74 -10.23 -15.63 18.23
CA SER A 74 -9.30 -14.61 18.72
C SER A 74 -8.35 -14.10 17.64
N GLU A 75 -8.39 -14.68 16.43
CA GLU A 75 -7.49 -14.35 15.33
C GLU A 75 -8.26 -14.24 14.02
N PHE A 76 -8.23 -13.06 13.42
CA PHE A 76 -8.86 -12.78 12.14
C PHE A 76 -8.25 -11.54 11.49
N THR A 77 -8.51 -11.34 10.22
CA THR A 77 -8.06 -10.16 9.49
C THR A 77 -9.21 -9.54 8.74
N VAL A 78 -9.38 -8.22 8.88
CA VAL A 78 -10.28 -7.39 8.09
C VAL A 78 -9.46 -6.78 6.96
N LEU A 79 -9.89 -6.95 5.71
CA LEU A 79 -9.30 -6.32 4.53
C LEU A 79 -10.35 -5.47 3.83
N VAL A 80 -10.05 -4.22 3.55
CA VAL A 80 -10.93 -3.31 2.82
C VAL A 80 -10.12 -2.46 1.84
N THR A 81 -10.66 -2.24 0.64
CA THR A 81 -10.12 -1.25 -0.31
C THR A 81 -11.17 -0.17 -0.51
N LEU A 82 -10.86 1.07 -0.15
CA LEU A 82 -11.79 2.18 -0.17
C LEU A 82 -11.12 3.46 -0.67
N LYS A 83 -11.90 4.40 -1.19
CA LYS A 83 -11.52 5.80 -1.35
C LYS A 83 -12.53 6.66 -0.59
N GLN A 84 -12.02 7.66 0.12
CA GLN A 84 -12.86 8.49 1.00
C GLN A 84 -12.62 9.96 0.70
N GLU A 85 -13.72 10.72 0.65
CA GLU A 85 -13.65 12.15 0.39
C GLU A 85 -13.03 12.93 1.56
N ARG A 86 -12.34 14.03 1.26
CA ARG A 86 -11.67 14.86 2.28
C ARG A 86 -12.62 15.30 3.39
N LEU A 87 -12.11 15.29 4.63
CA LEU A 87 -12.82 15.65 5.87
C LEU A 87 -14.02 14.76 6.23
N ASN A 88 -14.43 13.86 5.33
CA ASN A 88 -15.57 13.02 5.59
C ASN A 88 -15.25 11.97 6.66
N SER A 89 -16.24 11.63 7.49
CA SER A 89 -16.10 10.68 8.60
C SER A 89 -17.25 9.67 8.59
N GLY A 90 -16.95 8.43 8.97
CA GLY A 90 -17.98 7.45 9.26
C GLY A 90 -17.48 6.02 9.40
N VAL A 91 -18.44 5.14 9.63
CA VAL A 91 -18.21 3.72 9.91
C VAL A 91 -17.99 2.97 8.59
N ILE A 92 -16.89 2.24 8.50
CA ILE A 92 -16.60 1.33 7.38
C ILE A 92 -17.35 0.01 7.59
N LEU A 93 -17.28 -0.52 8.81
CA LEU A 93 -17.81 -1.82 9.22
C LEU A 93 -18.38 -1.71 10.63
N SER A 94 -19.53 -2.33 10.91
CA SER A 94 -20.01 -2.53 12.28
C SER A 94 -20.66 -3.91 12.49
N ILE A 95 -20.18 -4.64 13.48
CA ILE A 95 -20.80 -5.83 14.06
C ILE A 95 -21.26 -5.42 15.46
N HIS A 96 -22.57 -5.28 15.64
CA HIS A 96 -23.14 -4.89 16.92
C HIS A 96 -24.46 -5.63 17.18
N HIS A 97 -24.74 -5.82 18.46
CA HIS A 97 -25.99 -6.37 18.94
C HIS A 97 -26.50 -5.46 20.05
N SER A 98 -27.73 -4.94 19.90
CA SER A 98 -28.28 -3.87 20.75
C SER A 98 -27.33 -2.67 20.81
N ASP A 99 -26.86 -2.25 21.98
CA ASP A 99 -25.92 -1.14 22.16
C ASP A 99 -24.44 -1.57 22.20
N GLN A 100 -24.16 -2.86 22.06
CA GLN A 100 -22.82 -3.42 22.21
C GLN A 100 -22.10 -3.56 20.87
N ARG A 101 -20.95 -2.90 20.72
CA ARG A 101 -20.08 -2.97 19.54
C ARG A 101 -19.06 -4.10 19.73
N TYR A 102 -19.24 -5.21 19.04
CA TYR A 102 -18.30 -6.33 19.09
C TYR A 102 -17.05 -6.06 18.26
N LEU A 103 -17.26 -5.45 17.09
CA LEU A 103 -16.20 -5.00 16.22
C LEU A 103 -16.73 -3.86 15.35
N GLU A 104 -16.12 -2.68 15.40
CA GLU A 104 -16.48 -1.56 14.54
C GLU A 104 -15.23 -0.82 14.08
N LEU A 105 -15.12 -0.62 12.77
CA LEU A 105 -14.04 0.13 12.14
C LEU A 105 -14.60 1.45 11.62
N GLU A 106 -14.05 2.54 12.12
CA GLU A 106 -14.43 3.90 11.75
C GLU A 106 -13.24 4.65 11.17
N SER A 107 -13.49 5.52 10.20
CA SER A 107 -12.52 6.48 9.67
C SER A 107 -13.05 7.89 9.88
N SER A 108 -12.27 8.78 10.49
CA SER A 108 -12.62 10.18 10.66
C SER A 108 -11.66 11.09 9.92
N GLY A 109 -12.13 11.69 8.83
CA GLY A 109 -11.39 12.72 8.10
C GLY A 109 -11.30 14.06 8.85
N HIS A 110 -12.23 14.36 9.75
CA HIS A 110 -12.14 15.57 10.58
C HIS A 110 -11.06 15.47 11.66
N ARG A 111 -10.81 14.25 12.16
CA ARG A 111 -9.84 13.99 13.23
C ARG A 111 -8.55 13.36 12.71
N ASN A 112 -8.44 13.08 11.41
CA ASN A 112 -7.29 12.44 10.77
C ASN A 112 -6.90 11.11 11.44
N GLU A 113 -7.89 10.26 11.72
CA GLU A 113 -7.68 9.03 12.46
C GLU A 113 -8.60 7.88 12.01
N ILE A 114 -8.12 6.66 12.22
CA ILE A 114 -8.88 5.42 12.11
C ILE A 114 -9.12 4.89 13.52
N ARG A 115 -10.33 4.39 13.80
CA ARG A 115 -10.71 3.87 15.10
C ARG A 115 -11.18 2.44 14.97
N LEU A 116 -10.63 1.57 15.81
CA LEU A 116 -11.09 0.20 15.97
C LEU A 116 -11.75 0.07 17.34
N HIS A 117 -13.07 -0.09 17.34
CA HIS A 117 -13.84 -0.42 18.53
C HIS A 117 -14.00 -1.93 18.64
N TYR A 118 -13.76 -2.48 19.83
CA TYR A 118 -14.01 -3.90 20.09
C TYR A 118 -14.33 -4.12 21.57
N ARG A 119 -14.81 -5.32 21.88
CA ARG A 119 -15.03 -5.78 23.25
C ARG A 119 -14.02 -6.84 23.63
N THR A 120 -13.65 -6.89 24.90
CA THR A 120 -12.77 -7.92 25.46
C THR A 120 -13.57 -9.00 26.18
N LYS A 121 -12.91 -10.10 26.59
CA LYS A 121 -13.55 -11.17 27.35
C LYS A 121 -14.12 -10.71 28.69
N SER A 122 -13.53 -9.66 29.27
CA SER A 122 -14.03 -8.99 30.49
C SER A 122 -15.27 -8.11 30.24
N GLN A 123 -15.83 -8.13 29.03
CA GLN A 123 -16.98 -7.32 28.60
C GLN A 123 -16.73 -5.80 28.61
N GLN A 124 -15.47 -5.38 28.69
CA GLN A 124 -15.08 -3.98 28.58
C GLN A 124 -15.05 -3.54 27.12
N ALA A 125 -15.47 -2.31 26.85
CA ALA A 125 -15.40 -1.70 25.53
C ALA A 125 -14.07 -0.97 25.39
N HIS A 126 -13.33 -1.29 24.33
CA HIS A 126 -12.06 -0.67 23.99
C HIS A 126 -12.14 0.06 22.66
N THR A 127 -11.31 1.09 22.52
CA THR A 127 -11.17 1.86 21.28
C THR A 127 -9.69 2.10 21.04
N GLU A 128 -9.18 1.49 19.97
CA GLU A 128 -7.82 1.77 19.49
C GLU A 128 -7.90 2.88 18.45
N ILE A 129 -7.08 3.91 18.64
CA ILE A 129 -7.03 5.09 17.78
C ILE A 129 -5.69 5.07 17.04
N PHE A 130 -5.77 5.08 15.71
CA PHE A 130 -4.63 5.11 14.81
C PHE A 130 -4.62 6.46 14.10
N PRO A 131 -3.64 7.35 14.37
CA PRO A 131 -3.56 8.63 13.69
C PRO A 131 -3.12 8.42 12.24
N TYR A 132 -4.08 8.26 11.34
CA TYR A 132 -3.87 8.07 9.91
C TYR A 132 -5.08 8.60 9.14
N THR A 133 -4.83 9.38 8.09
CA THR A 133 -5.88 9.98 7.26
C THR A 133 -6.17 9.09 6.05
N LEU A 134 -7.36 8.49 6.00
CA LEU A 134 -7.89 7.82 4.79
C LEU A 134 -8.71 8.76 3.89
N ALA A 135 -9.15 9.89 4.44
CA ALA A 135 -10.01 10.86 3.80
C ALA A 135 -9.20 11.90 3.02
N ASP A 136 -8.55 11.47 1.94
CA ASP A 136 -7.64 12.32 1.15
C ASP A 136 -7.99 12.38 -0.36
N ASN A 137 -9.10 11.74 -0.76
CA ASN A 137 -9.54 11.49 -2.14
C ASN A 137 -8.71 10.46 -2.93
N GLN A 138 -7.86 9.66 -2.28
CA GLN A 138 -7.10 8.58 -2.89
C GLN A 138 -7.64 7.20 -2.50
N TRP A 139 -7.21 6.19 -3.25
CA TRP A 139 -7.53 4.81 -2.97
C TRP A 139 -6.55 4.24 -1.94
N HIS A 140 -7.10 3.63 -0.90
CA HIS A 140 -6.33 2.95 0.14
C HIS A 140 -6.74 1.49 0.30
N LYS A 141 -5.75 0.62 0.49
CA LYS A 141 -5.92 -0.76 0.96
C LYS A 141 -5.65 -0.83 2.45
N VAL A 142 -6.68 -0.99 3.24
CA VAL A 142 -6.60 -1.10 4.70
C VAL A 142 -6.67 -2.57 5.09
N SER A 143 -5.76 -3.01 5.94
CA SER A 143 -5.82 -4.32 6.57
C SER A 143 -5.62 -4.23 8.08
N ILE A 144 -6.54 -4.80 8.84
CA ILE A 144 -6.45 -4.89 10.29
C ILE A 144 -6.36 -6.37 10.65
N ALA A 145 -5.17 -6.81 11.06
CA ALA A 145 -4.96 -8.13 11.61
C ALA A 145 -5.12 -8.10 13.12
N VAL A 146 -6.09 -8.85 13.62
CA VAL A 146 -6.34 -9.07 15.04
C VAL A 146 -5.79 -10.44 15.41
N SER A 147 -4.98 -10.49 16.46
CA SER A 147 -4.48 -11.71 17.07
C SER A 147 -4.86 -11.75 18.56
N ALA A 148 -4.47 -12.82 19.25
CA ALA A 148 -4.76 -12.96 20.68
C ALA A 148 -4.22 -11.79 21.54
N SER A 149 -3.13 -11.12 21.13
CA SER A 149 -2.50 -10.06 21.93
C SER A 149 -2.06 -8.84 21.13
N HIS A 150 -2.24 -8.85 19.81
CA HIS A 150 -1.82 -7.75 18.95
C HIS A 150 -2.90 -7.37 17.95
N VAL A 151 -3.04 -6.07 17.70
CA VAL A 151 -3.74 -5.51 16.56
C VAL A 151 -2.72 -4.84 15.67
N ILE A 152 -2.74 -5.17 14.38
CA ILE A 152 -1.78 -4.66 13.40
C ILE A 152 -2.54 -4.01 12.25
N LEU A 153 -2.34 -2.71 12.07
CA LEU A 153 -2.88 -1.94 10.95
C LEU A 153 -1.84 -1.87 9.83
N HIS A 154 -2.26 -2.26 8.64
CA HIS A 154 -1.53 -1.99 7.40
C HIS A 154 -2.36 -1.07 6.50
N ILE A 155 -1.70 -0.10 5.87
CA ILE A 155 -2.29 0.76 4.84
C ILE A 155 -1.39 0.69 3.61
N ASP A 156 -1.99 0.45 2.45
CA ASP A 156 -1.31 0.34 1.16
C ASP A 156 -0.14 -0.65 1.19
N CYS A 157 -0.41 -1.75 1.90
CA CYS A 157 0.52 -2.84 2.17
C CYS A 157 1.62 -2.52 3.20
N ASN A 158 1.79 -1.28 3.62
CA ASN A 158 2.78 -0.90 4.64
C ASN A 158 2.21 -1.14 6.04
N ARG A 159 2.99 -1.75 6.94
CA ARG A 159 2.61 -1.91 8.34
C ARG A 159 2.73 -0.55 9.03
N ILE A 160 1.60 0.07 9.38
CA ILE A 160 1.56 1.42 9.94
C ILE A 160 1.58 1.36 11.47
N TYR A 161 0.81 0.45 12.08
CA TYR A 161 0.75 0.33 13.54
C TYR A 161 0.74 -1.12 13.99
N GLU A 162 1.40 -1.38 15.11
CA GLU A 162 1.28 -2.60 15.90
C GLU A 162 0.98 -2.18 17.34
N ARG A 163 -0.12 -2.70 17.89
CA ARG A 163 -0.59 -2.41 19.25
C ARG A 163 -0.72 -3.71 20.01
N VAL A 164 -0.13 -3.77 21.19
CA VAL A 164 -0.40 -4.83 22.15
C VAL A 164 -1.74 -4.52 22.80
N VAL A 165 -2.71 -5.41 22.65
CA VAL A 165 -4.08 -5.22 23.13
C VAL A 165 -4.57 -6.42 23.92
N GLU A 166 -5.56 -6.22 24.79
CA GLU A 166 -6.33 -7.33 25.35
C GLU A 166 -7.11 -8.03 24.22
N THR A 167 -7.20 -9.37 24.29
CA THR A 167 -7.84 -10.19 23.27
C THR A 167 -9.27 -9.72 22.98
N PRO A 168 -9.57 -9.30 21.74
CA PRO A 168 -10.95 -9.02 21.35
C PRO A 168 -11.80 -10.29 21.47
N SER A 169 -12.91 -10.20 22.21
CA SER A 169 -13.90 -11.26 22.31
C SER A 169 -14.81 -11.20 21.09
N MET A 170 -14.87 -12.33 20.38
CA MET A 170 -15.86 -12.58 19.32
C MET A 170 -16.96 -13.50 19.82
N ASP A 171 -17.38 -13.36 21.08
CA ASP A 171 -18.53 -14.08 21.66
C ASP A 171 -19.84 -13.41 21.21
N ILE A 172 -20.03 -13.39 19.89
CA ILE A 172 -21.08 -12.66 19.20
C ILE A 172 -22.42 -13.42 19.36
N PRO A 173 -23.49 -12.79 19.90
CA PRO A 173 -24.80 -13.42 20.04
C PRO A 173 -25.42 -13.86 18.72
N SER A 174 -26.33 -14.83 18.78
CA SER A 174 -27.24 -15.11 17.66
C SER A 174 -28.11 -13.88 17.36
N GLU A 175 -28.57 -13.74 16.12
CA GLU A 175 -29.35 -12.57 15.65
C GLU A 175 -28.57 -11.23 15.65
N THR A 176 -27.24 -11.28 15.74
CA THR A 176 -26.39 -10.11 15.53
C THR A 176 -26.44 -9.69 14.06
N LEU A 177 -26.60 -8.39 13.82
CA LEU A 177 -26.60 -7.83 12.48
C LEU A 177 -25.19 -7.39 12.07
N PHE A 178 -24.92 -7.56 10.78
CA PHE A 178 -23.72 -7.08 10.14
C PHE A 178 -24.05 -5.84 9.32
N TRP A 179 -23.38 -4.71 9.56
CA TRP A 179 -23.60 -3.46 8.84
C TRP A 179 -22.33 -2.99 8.12
N LEU A 180 -22.52 -2.45 6.92
CA LEU A 180 -21.46 -1.88 6.10
C LEU A 180 -21.76 -0.40 5.83
N GLY A 181 -20.77 0.47 6.06
CA GLY A 181 -20.91 1.90 5.80
C GLY A 181 -21.75 2.69 6.82
N GLN A 182 -22.31 2.04 7.86
CA GLN A 182 -23.11 2.67 8.91
C GLN A 182 -23.27 1.77 10.14
N ARG A 183 -23.78 2.33 11.24
CA ARG A 183 -24.12 1.58 12.46
C ARG A 183 -25.61 1.32 12.61
N ASN A 184 -26.48 2.29 12.36
CA ASN A 184 -27.93 2.10 12.38
C ASN A 184 -28.60 3.19 11.54
N ASN A 185 -29.94 3.20 11.46
CA ASN A 185 -30.68 4.18 10.67
C ASN A 185 -30.60 5.63 11.21
N ALA A 186 -30.11 5.84 12.44
CA ALA A 186 -30.11 7.13 13.15
C ALA A 186 -28.69 7.71 13.39
N HIS A 187 -27.64 6.89 13.34
CA HIS A 187 -26.27 7.32 13.53
C HIS A 187 -25.78 8.02 12.28
N GLY A 188 -25.24 9.24 12.47
CA GLY A 188 -24.84 10.18 11.44
C GLY A 188 -24.41 9.53 10.14
N PHE A 189 -25.21 9.77 9.12
CA PHE A 189 -24.89 9.45 7.73
C PHE A 189 -23.44 9.84 7.46
N PHE A 190 -22.72 8.97 6.76
CA PHE A 190 -21.53 9.35 6.00
C PHE A 190 -21.89 10.65 5.26
N LYS A 191 -21.39 11.82 5.68
CA LYS A 191 -22.05 13.09 5.32
C LYS A 191 -21.83 13.47 3.86
N VAL A 192 -20.82 12.91 3.18
CA VAL A 192 -20.61 13.09 1.73
C VAL A 192 -19.77 11.94 1.18
N GLY A 193 -20.31 11.08 0.30
CA GLY A 193 -19.49 10.25 -0.60
C GLY A 193 -18.54 9.22 0.04
N LEU A 194 -18.97 7.95 0.09
CA LEU A 194 -18.05 6.82 0.22
C LEU A 194 -17.65 6.42 -1.20
N THR A 195 -16.49 6.90 -1.65
CA THR A 195 -16.03 6.70 -3.02
C THR A 195 -15.50 5.28 -3.13
N LYS A 196 -16.36 4.34 -3.53
CA LYS A 196 -15.97 3.05 -4.11
C LYS A 196 -15.26 2.10 -3.11
N VAL A 197 -15.99 1.11 -2.58
CA VAL A 197 -15.36 -0.04 -1.90
C VAL A 197 -15.26 -1.20 -2.88
N THR A 198 -14.07 -1.75 -3.10
CA THR A 198 -13.86 -2.75 -4.17
C THR A 198 -13.92 -4.20 -3.66
N HIS A 199 -13.23 -4.48 -2.56
CA HIS A 199 -13.17 -5.81 -1.96
C HIS A 199 -13.21 -5.70 -0.45
N PHE A 200 -13.98 -6.59 0.18
CA PHE A 200 -14.01 -6.72 1.63
C PHE A 200 -13.88 -8.19 2.00
N PHE A 201 -12.87 -8.51 2.81
CA PHE A 201 -12.64 -9.87 3.29
C PHE A 201 -12.49 -9.90 4.80
N LEU A 202 -13.18 -10.86 5.43
CA LEU A 202 -12.82 -11.37 6.75
C LEU A 202 -12.19 -12.74 6.57
N CYS A 203 -10.95 -12.90 7.02
CA CYS A 203 -10.21 -14.16 6.94
C CYS A 203 -9.88 -14.66 8.34
N ARG A 204 -10.05 -15.97 8.59
CA ARG A 204 -9.58 -16.64 9.80
C ARG A 204 -8.19 -17.25 9.59
N LEU A 205 -7.33 -17.16 10.61
CA LEU A 205 -6.06 -17.87 10.67
C LEU A 205 -6.23 -19.24 11.36
N LYS A 206 -5.59 -20.31 10.84
CA LYS A 206 -5.68 -21.66 11.44
C LYS A 206 -4.79 -21.72 12.69
N THR A 207 -5.35 -22.23 13.79
CA THR A 207 -4.70 -22.38 15.10
C THR A 207 -3.63 -23.47 15.05
N GLY A 208 -2.37 -23.11 15.31
CA GLY A 208 -1.23 -24.04 15.33
C GLY A 208 0.10 -23.42 14.90
N GLU A 209 0.07 -22.26 14.24
CA GLU A 209 1.26 -21.50 13.92
C GLU A 209 1.33 -20.27 14.82
N SER A 210 2.34 -20.21 15.68
CA SER A 210 2.76 -18.98 16.36
C SER A 210 3.21 -17.99 15.29
N SER A 211 2.23 -17.33 14.66
CA SER A 211 2.41 -16.50 13.49
C SER A 211 2.16 -15.06 13.89
N ARG A 212 3.18 -14.45 14.52
CA ARG A 212 3.35 -13.00 14.47
C ARG A 212 3.24 -12.56 13.00
N ALA A 213 2.11 -11.97 12.63
CA ALA A 213 1.91 -11.08 11.48
C ALA A 213 2.34 -11.54 10.06
N LYS A 214 2.84 -12.76 9.85
CA LYS A 214 3.46 -13.20 8.58
C LYS A 214 2.51 -13.39 7.40
N VAL A 215 1.19 -13.45 7.65
CA VAL A 215 0.20 -13.66 6.59
C VAL A 215 0.02 -12.43 5.69
N LEU A 216 0.33 -11.22 6.18
CA LEU A 216 0.17 -9.98 5.42
C LEU A 216 1.42 -9.55 4.64
N SER A 217 2.64 -9.84 5.13
CA SER A 217 3.86 -9.66 4.33
C SER A 217 3.87 -10.55 3.07
N THR A 218 3.05 -11.61 3.09
CA THR A 218 2.92 -12.57 1.99
C THR A 218 2.16 -12.03 0.77
N PHE A 219 1.33 -11.00 0.93
CA PHE A 219 0.64 -10.36 -0.20
C PHE A 219 1.50 -9.30 -0.93
N GLN A 220 2.69 -8.99 -0.41
CA GLN A 220 3.49 -7.85 -0.84
C GLN A 220 4.50 -8.06 -1.96
N LYS A 221 4.72 -9.28 -2.50
CA LYS A 221 5.65 -9.43 -3.65
C LYS A 221 5.17 -10.42 -4.70
N LYS A 222 4.60 -9.88 -5.79
CA LYS A 222 5.07 -10.10 -7.18
C LYS A 222 4.15 -9.40 -8.18
N ILE A 223 4.66 -8.37 -8.83
CA ILE A 223 4.37 -8.11 -10.24
C ILE A 223 5.32 -9.01 -11.04
N ASN A 224 4.92 -10.26 -11.23
CA ASN A 224 5.01 -11.02 -12.49
C ASN A 224 4.52 -12.46 -12.25
N HIS A 225 3.56 -12.84 -13.09
CA HIS A 225 2.86 -14.12 -13.20
C HIS A 225 3.53 -15.34 -12.54
N SER A 226 2.81 -15.94 -11.58
CA SER A 226 2.50 -17.38 -11.44
C SER A 226 1.81 -17.58 -10.08
N PHE A 227 0.48 -17.65 -10.09
CA PHE A 227 -0.31 -18.00 -8.91
C PHE A 227 -0.20 -19.52 -8.69
N LEU A 228 0.71 -19.95 -7.81
CA LEU A 228 0.73 -21.29 -7.20
C LEU A 228 1.51 -21.18 -5.87
N ASN A 229 0.82 -21.44 -4.75
CA ASN A 229 1.37 -21.67 -3.40
C ASN A 229 1.91 -20.45 -2.64
N GLY A 230 1.03 -19.49 -2.34
CA GLY A 230 1.35 -18.23 -1.64
C GLY A 230 2.17 -18.39 -0.34
N THR A 231 3.44 -17.98 -0.42
CA THR A 231 4.22 -17.44 0.71
C THR A 231 5.27 -16.49 0.15
N VAL A 232 5.37 -15.28 0.69
CA VAL A 232 6.41 -14.30 0.33
C VAL A 232 7.09 -13.87 1.63
N GLN A 233 8.34 -14.29 1.79
CA GLN A 233 9.25 -13.76 2.82
C GLN A 233 9.86 -12.46 2.31
N CYS A 234 9.71 -11.38 3.10
CA CYS A 234 10.42 -10.14 2.89
C CYS A 234 11.59 -10.06 3.88
N GLU A 235 12.76 -10.44 3.40
CA GLU A 235 14.03 -10.19 4.08
C GLU A 235 14.64 -8.91 3.49
N THR A 236 15.45 -8.20 4.29
CA THR A 236 16.32 -7.14 3.79
C THR A 236 17.13 -7.69 2.63
N LEU A 237 16.92 -7.11 1.44
CA LEU A 237 17.50 -7.62 0.22
C LEU A 237 18.99 -7.26 0.19
N PHE A 238 19.83 -8.21 0.58
CA PHE A 238 21.27 -8.08 0.37
C PHE A 238 21.59 -8.44 -1.07
N CYS A 239 21.92 -7.43 -1.90
CA CYS A 239 22.39 -7.71 -3.25
C CYS A 239 23.82 -8.27 -3.19
N PRO A 240 24.06 -9.52 -3.62
CA PRO A 240 25.40 -10.06 -3.65
C PRO A 240 26.27 -9.24 -4.63
N PRO A 241 27.59 -9.13 -4.37
CA PRO A 241 28.50 -8.50 -5.31
C PRO A 241 28.42 -9.21 -6.67
N LEU A 242 28.17 -8.44 -7.73
CA LEU A 242 27.94 -8.96 -9.07
C LEU A 242 29.20 -8.80 -9.93
N GLN A 243 29.74 -9.93 -10.41
CA GLN A 243 30.79 -9.94 -11.44
C GLN A 243 30.20 -10.32 -12.79
N CYS A 244 30.36 -9.45 -13.78
CA CYS A 244 29.88 -9.67 -15.14
C CYS A 244 31.04 -10.12 -16.05
N SER A 245 30.73 -11.01 -16.99
CA SER A 245 31.66 -11.46 -18.03
C SER A 245 31.91 -10.36 -19.07
N SER A 246 32.97 -10.53 -19.87
CA SER A 246 33.31 -9.60 -20.95
C SER A 246 32.12 -9.38 -21.90
N GLY A 247 31.79 -8.12 -22.17
CA GLY A 247 30.61 -7.73 -22.97
C GLY A 247 29.31 -7.56 -22.18
N PHE A 248 29.38 -7.59 -20.84
CA PHE A 248 28.26 -7.28 -19.95
C PHE A 248 28.69 -6.30 -18.85
N SER A 249 27.74 -5.51 -18.33
CA SER A 249 27.95 -4.61 -17.21
C SER A 249 26.79 -4.69 -16.20
N PRO A 250 27.05 -4.52 -14.89
CA PRO A 250 25.99 -4.44 -13.88
C PRO A 250 25.06 -3.25 -14.15
N ALA A 251 23.77 -3.52 -14.31
CA ALA A 251 22.76 -2.50 -14.54
C ALA A 251 21.41 -2.86 -13.90
N TYR A 252 20.62 -1.83 -13.61
CA TYR A 252 19.29 -2.01 -13.06
C TYR A 252 18.27 -2.33 -14.16
N VAL A 253 17.45 -3.34 -13.91
CA VAL A 253 16.43 -3.81 -14.86
C VAL A 253 15.05 -3.56 -14.27
N LYS A 254 14.11 -3.10 -15.09
CA LYS A 254 12.72 -2.85 -14.66
C LYS A 254 12.12 -4.10 -13.98
N GLY A 255 11.56 -3.93 -12.79
CA GLY A 255 10.97 -5.02 -12.01
C GLY A 255 11.98 -5.89 -11.24
N VAL A 256 13.27 -5.56 -11.27
CA VAL A 256 14.32 -6.25 -10.50
C VAL A 256 14.99 -5.26 -9.55
N CYS A 257 15.12 -5.63 -8.28
CA CYS A 257 15.71 -4.75 -7.27
C CYS A 257 17.25 -4.69 -7.33
N CYS A 258 17.92 -5.84 -7.50
CA CYS A 258 19.38 -5.90 -7.66
C CYS A 258 19.84 -5.69 -9.11
N LYS A 259 21.06 -5.16 -9.28
CA LYS A 259 21.73 -5.08 -10.59
C LYS A 259 21.81 -6.49 -11.21
N LYS A 260 21.63 -6.57 -12.52
CA LYS A 260 21.88 -7.77 -13.34
C LYS A 260 22.89 -7.43 -14.42
N CYS A 261 23.59 -8.43 -14.92
CA CYS A 261 24.50 -8.25 -16.05
C CYS A 261 23.67 -8.01 -17.31
N GLN A 262 23.66 -6.78 -17.80
CA GLN A 262 23.10 -6.42 -19.09
C GLN A 262 24.19 -6.38 -20.14
N ARG A 263 23.80 -6.64 -21.39
CA ARG A 263 24.71 -6.52 -22.53
C ARG A 263 25.13 -5.07 -22.68
N ILE A 264 26.37 -4.86 -23.10
CA ILE A 264 26.88 -3.54 -23.40
C ILE A 264 27.24 -3.38 -24.88
N CYS A 265 27.13 -2.15 -25.37
CA CYS A 265 27.69 -1.70 -26.62
C CYS A 265 28.87 -0.76 -26.34
N LEU A 266 29.98 -0.95 -27.04
CA LEU A 266 31.09 -0.02 -27.03
C LEU A 266 30.95 0.94 -28.20
N PHE A 267 30.89 2.23 -27.91
CA PHE A 267 30.72 3.25 -28.93
C PHE A 267 31.44 4.53 -28.57
N SER A 268 32.32 4.99 -29.47
CA SER A 268 33.14 6.20 -29.28
C SER A 268 33.89 6.23 -27.94
N GLY A 269 34.45 5.09 -27.51
CA GLY A 269 35.18 4.95 -26.25
C GLY A 269 34.31 4.96 -24.98
N ARG A 270 32.98 5.02 -25.11
CA ARG A 270 32.03 4.92 -23.99
C ARG A 270 31.26 3.60 -24.06
N THR A 271 30.80 3.15 -22.90
CA THR A 271 29.99 1.95 -22.75
C THR A 271 28.53 2.35 -22.61
N TYR A 272 27.65 1.72 -23.37
CA TYR A 272 26.20 1.92 -23.33
C TYR A 272 25.53 0.61 -22.95
N LEU A 273 24.50 0.67 -22.10
CA LEU A 273 23.66 -0.47 -21.74
C LEU A 273 22.63 -0.75 -22.84
N ASP A 274 22.19 -1.99 -22.93
CA ASP A 274 21.13 -2.40 -23.86
C ASP A 274 19.86 -1.55 -23.67
N GLY A 275 19.42 -0.90 -24.75
CA GLY A 275 18.31 0.06 -24.77
C GLY A 275 18.70 1.53 -24.55
N GLU A 276 19.93 1.83 -24.10
CA GLU A 276 20.40 3.21 -23.99
C GLU A 276 20.60 3.84 -25.37
N ARG A 277 20.33 5.13 -25.43
CA ARG A 277 20.38 5.92 -26.66
C ARG A 277 21.44 7.00 -26.58
N LYS A 278 22.02 7.31 -27.74
CA LYS A 278 22.99 8.38 -27.89
C LYS A 278 22.71 9.19 -29.15
N ALA A 279 22.46 10.47 -28.96
CA ALA A 279 22.47 11.46 -30.03
C ALA A 279 23.91 11.85 -30.39
N VAL A 280 24.23 11.82 -31.68
CA VAL A 280 25.51 12.25 -32.26
C VAL A 280 25.21 13.26 -33.37
N TYR A 281 25.93 14.37 -33.37
CA TYR A 281 25.80 15.39 -34.41
C TYR A 281 26.96 15.25 -35.39
N ASP A 282 26.65 15.22 -36.69
CA ASP A 282 27.68 15.24 -37.72
C ASP A 282 28.24 16.65 -37.95
N SER A 283 29.25 16.77 -38.81
CA SER A 283 29.86 18.06 -39.15
C SER A 283 28.92 19.05 -39.83
N SER A 284 27.75 18.60 -40.30
CA SER A 284 26.70 19.44 -40.88
C SER A 284 25.64 19.86 -39.86
N GLY A 285 25.75 19.42 -38.60
CA GLY A 285 24.78 19.69 -37.53
C GLY A 285 23.57 18.77 -37.54
N LYS A 286 23.54 17.75 -38.41
CA LYS A 286 22.46 16.77 -38.45
C LYS A 286 22.61 15.80 -37.28
N CYS A 287 21.55 15.65 -36.50
CA CYS A 287 21.51 14.69 -35.42
C CYS A 287 21.21 13.27 -35.93
N ILE A 288 21.98 12.31 -35.46
CA ILE A 288 21.81 10.89 -35.70
C ILE A 288 21.67 10.21 -34.34
N LEU A 289 20.52 9.57 -34.11
CA LEU A 289 20.24 8.83 -32.90
C LEU A 289 20.69 7.38 -33.06
N PHE A 290 21.45 6.89 -32.10
CA PHE A 290 21.84 5.49 -32.01
C PHE A 290 21.26 4.85 -30.75
N GLU A 291 20.83 3.59 -30.83
CA GLU A 291 20.37 2.78 -29.71
C GLU A 291 21.27 1.55 -29.57
N CYS A 292 21.69 1.24 -28.35
CA CYS A 292 22.43 0.01 -28.07
C CYS A 292 21.47 -1.17 -28.11
N ARG A 293 21.70 -2.10 -29.03
CA ARG A 293 20.94 -3.35 -29.10
C ARG A 293 21.84 -4.50 -29.53
N ASP A 294 21.74 -5.62 -28.83
CA ASP A 294 22.46 -6.86 -29.19
C ASP A 294 24.00 -6.68 -29.29
N ARG A 295 24.56 -5.80 -28.46
CA ARG A 295 25.99 -5.39 -28.38
C ARG A 295 26.49 -4.46 -29.48
N THR A 296 25.63 -4.04 -30.39
CA THR A 296 25.96 -3.09 -31.46
C THR A 296 25.11 -1.83 -31.36
N MET A 297 25.66 -0.69 -31.77
CA MET A 297 24.87 0.55 -31.87
C MET A 297 24.11 0.55 -33.18
N HIS A 298 22.79 0.56 -33.11
CA HIS A 298 21.92 0.64 -34.27
C HIS A 298 21.45 2.07 -34.49
N ARG A 299 21.57 2.56 -35.73
CA ARG A 299 21.05 3.87 -36.12
C ARG A 299 19.52 3.82 -36.14
N MET A 300 18.88 4.73 -35.42
CA MET A 300 17.44 4.96 -35.46
C MET A 300 17.09 5.97 -36.56
N SER A 301 15.89 5.83 -37.14
CA SER A 301 15.33 6.87 -38.00
C SER A 301 15.01 8.12 -37.18
N SER A 302 15.36 9.29 -37.68
CA SER A 302 15.04 10.56 -37.01
C SER A 302 13.54 10.78 -37.00
N GLU A 303 12.98 11.06 -35.82
CA GLU A 303 11.58 11.49 -35.65
C GLU A 303 11.42 12.96 -36.08
N ASP A 304 10.22 13.34 -36.51
CA ASP A 304 9.86 14.73 -36.73
C ASP A 304 9.77 15.43 -35.37
N CYS A 305 10.64 16.43 -35.15
CA CYS A 305 10.67 17.14 -33.89
C CYS A 305 9.52 18.13 -33.79
N PRO A 306 8.88 18.27 -32.61
CA PRO A 306 7.84 19.26 -32.41
C PRO A 306 8.41 20.68 -32.52
N GLU A 307 7.58 21.62 -32.98
CA GLU A 307 7.94 23.04 -32.95
C GLU A 307 8.06 23.53 -31.50
N LEU A 308 9.13 24.29 -31.23
CA LEU A 308 9.43 24.82 -29.90
C LEU A 308 9.05 26.29 -29.83
N ASN A 309 8.36 26.68 -28.76
CA ASN A 309 7.91 28.06 -28.52
C ASN A 309 8.97 28.92 -27.79
N CYS A 310 10.26 28.62 -27.94
CA CYS A 310 11.35 29.31 -27.27
C CYS A 310 12.47 29.68 -28.26
N PRO A 311 13.22 30.78 -28.01
CA PRO A 311 14.32 31.20 -28.87
C PRO A 311 15.46 30.17 -28.88
N GLU A 312 16.25 30.14 -29.95
CA GLU A 312 17.38 29.19 -30.09
C GLU A 312 18.39 29.25 -28.94
N SER A 313 18.55 30.42 -28.29
CA SER A 313 19.40 30.61 -27.13
C SER A 313 18.94 29.87 -25.87
N GLU A 314 17.66 29.50 -25.80
CA GLU A 314 17.06 28.76 -24.68
C GLU A 314 16.83 27.28 -24.99
N GLN A 315 17.18 26.84 -26.19
CA GLN A 315 17.04 25.45 -26.59
C GLN A 315 18.20 24.62 -26.04
N ILE A 316 17.85 23.52 -25.37
CA ILE A 316 18.78 22.59 -24.74
C ILE A 316 18.90 21.34 -25.62
N ASN A 317 20.14 20.96 -25.94
CA ASN A 317 20.43 19.70 -26.61
C ASN A 317 20.47 18.57 -25.58
N LEU A 318 19.80 17.47 -25.89
CA LEU A 318 19.76 16.28 -25.04
C LEU A 318 20.72 15.22 -25.57
N SER A 319 21.28 14.42 -24.67
CA SER A 319 22.27 13.40 -25.06
C SER A 319 21.64 12.11 -25.57
N ASP A 320 20.38 11.84 -25.26
CA ASP A 320 19.65 10.60 -25.47
C ASP A 320 18.58 10.69 -26.59
N ARG A 321 18.35 11.89 -27.14
CA ARG A 321 17.40 12.13 -28.24
C ARG A 321 17.81 13.32 -29.10
N CYS A 322 17.34 13.34 -30.34
CA CYS A 322 17.68 14.41 -31.29
C CYS A 322 16.86 15.69 -31.15
N CYS A 323 15.63 15.57 -30.65
CA CYS A 323 14.77 16.73 -30.46
C CYS A 323 15.21 17.53 -29.25
N LYS A 324 15.39 18.83 -29.47
CA LYS A 324 15.71 19.80 -28.43
C LYS A 324 14.48 20.07 -27.57
N VAL A 325 14.71 20.61 -26.38
CA VAL A 325 13.65 21.10 -25.49
C VAL A 325 13.97 22.52 -25.04
N CYS A 326 12.97 23.25 -24.56
CA CYS A 326 13.18 24.58 -24.01
C CYS A 326 13.78 24.49 -22.60
N LYS A 327 14.53 25.52 -22.19
CA LYS A 327 14.96 25.65 -20.80
C LYS A 327 13.75 25.68 -19.85
N GLY A 328 13.83 24.93 -18.76
CA GLY A 328 12.72 24.77 -17.82
C GLY A 328 11.67 23.74 -18.26
N HIS A 329 11.96 22.95 -19.30
CA HIS A 329 11.15 21.80 -19.69
C HIS A 329 10.97 20.83 -18.52
N ASP A 330 9.74 20.37 -18.32
CA ASP A 330 9.38 19.46 -17.23
C ASP A 330 9.60 18.01 -17.65
N PHE A 331 10.80 17.51 -17.40
CA PHE A 331 11.19 16.12 -17.66
C PHE A 331 10.44 15.12 -16.74
N CYS A 332 9.97 15.56 -15.58
CA CYS A 332 9.17 14.73 -14.69
C CYS A 332 7.76 14.45 -15.25
N ALA A 333 7.20 15.39 -16.01
CA ALA A 333 5.91 15.20 -16.70
C ALA A 333 5.96 14.16 -17.83
N GLU A 334 7.14 13.77 -18.32
CA GLU A 334 7.32 12.74 -19.37
C GLU A 334 7.11 11.29 -18.86
N GLY A 335 6.74 11.10 -17.59
CA GLY A 335 6.52 9.76 -17.01
C GLY A 335 7.79 9.11 -16.47
N HIS A 336 8.69 9.92 -15.90
CA HIS A 336 9.91 9.44 -15.26
C HIS A 336 9.57 8.44 -14.13
N SER A 337 10.23 7.27 -14.14
CA SER A 337 9.85 6.13 -13.29
C SER A 337 10.53 6.18 -11.91
N CYS A 338 10.14 7.12 -11.06
CA CYS A 338 10.47 7.09 -9.62
C CYS A 338 9.48 6.17 -8.87
N MET A 339 9.95 5.43 -7.87
CA MET A 339 9.13 4.47 -7.13
C MET A 339 8.53 5.11 -5.86
N GLU A 340 7.79 4.31 -5.09
CA GLU A 340 7.18 4.75 -3.84
C GLU A 340 8.21 5.38 -2.87
N ASN A 341 7.79 6.41 -2.15
CA ASN A 341 8.62 7.22 -1.23
C ASN A 341 9.80 7.97 -1.87
N SER A 342 9.87 8.00 -3.20
CA SER A 342 10.74 8.90 -3.96
C SER A 342 9.90 9.93 -4.73
N GLU A 343 10.52 11.04 -5.08
CA GLU A 343 9.97 12.10 -5.91
C GLU A 343 10.89 12.41 -7.09
N CYS A 344 10.30 12.86 -8.19
CA CYS A 344 11.05 13.25 -9.37
C CYS A 344 11.50 14.70 -9.23
N VAL A 345 12.78 14.95 -9.49
CA VAL A 345 13.41 16.27 -9.47
C VAL A 345 13.86 16.61 -10.88
N ASN A 346 13.39 17.74 -11.39
CA ASN A 346 13.81 18.27 -12.69
C ASN A 346 15.24 18.80 -12.61
N LEU A 347 16.08 18.40 -13.57
CA LEU A 347 17.43 18.91 -13.76
C LEU A 347 17.46 19.84 -14.98
N GLU A 348 18.58 20.53 -15.17
CA GLU A 348 18.77 21.41 -16.33
C GLU A 348 18.67 20.65 -17.67
N ALA A 349 19.12 19.39 -17.69
CA ALA A 349 19.01 18.49 -18.83
C ALA A 349 18.65 17.07 -18.35
N GLY A 350 17.36 16.83 -18.09
CA GLY A 350 16.82 15.54 -17.66
C GLY A 350 16.11 15.59 -16.31
N ALA A 351 15.91 14.42 -15.71
CA ALA A 351 15.33 14.26 -14.38
C ALA A 351 16.08 13.20 -13.58
N CYS A 352 16.00 13.30 -12.25
CA CYS A 352 16.51 12.29 -11.33
C CYS A 352 15.48 12.05 -10.21
N CYS A 353 15.56 10.91 -9.53
CA CYS A 353 14.75 10.67 -8.35
C CYS A 353 15.46 11.17 -7.10
N SER A 354 14.69 11.54 -6.08
CA SER A 354 15.17 11.85 -4.73
C SER A 354 14.26 11.17 -3.73
N CYS A 355 14.82 10.71 -2.60
CA CYS A 355 13.99 10.22 -1.50
C CYS A 355 13.31 11.38 -0.79
N LYS A 356 12.06 11.14 -0.38
CA LYS A 356 11.33 12.08 0.48
C LYS A 356 11.98 12.15 1.86
N ASP A 357 11.70 13.21 2.60
CA ASP A 357 12.14 13.38 3.99
C ASP A 357 11.71 12.18 4.85
N GLY A 358 12.61 11.74 5.74
CA GLY A 358 12.42 10.54 6.57
C GLY A 358 12.67 9.21 5.84
N PHE A 359 13.07 9.25 4.57
CA PHE A 359 13.45 8.06 3.81
C PHE A 359 14.90 8.17 3.33
N ARG A 360 15.57 7.01 3.20
CA ARG A 360 16.93 6.91 2.67
C ARG A 360 16.98 6.06 1.41
N ALA A 361 17.89 6.42 0.51
CA ALA A 361 18.08 5.73 -0.75
C ALA A 361 18.69 4.33 -0.51
N LEU A 362 18.06 3.31 -1.08
CA LEU A 362 18.59 1.95 -1.14
C LEU A 362 19.53 1.73 -2.31
N ARG A 363 19.52 2.64 -3.28
CA ARG A 363 20.22 2.53 -4.56
C ARG A 363 20.83 3.88 -4.94
N GLU A 364 21.87 3.83 -5.77
CA GLU A 364 22.59 5.01 -6.26
C GLU A 364 21.72 5.93 -7.13
N ASP A 365 20.65 5.40 -7.72
CA ASP A 365 19.70 6.16 -8.56
C ASP A 365 18.59 6.84 -7.74
N ASN A 366 18.57 6.69 -6.42
CA ASN A 366 17.59 7.27 -5.49
C ASN A 366 16.11 6.97 -5.85
N ALA A 367 15.87 6.03 -6.76
CA ALA A 367 14.55 5.68 -7.22
C ALA A 367 13.81 4.76 -6.24
N TYR A 368 14.54 4.13 -5.32
CA TYR A 368 14.01 3.25 -4.29
C TYR A 368 14.45 3.75 -2.92
N CYS A 369 13.47 4.05 -2.08
CA CYS A 369 13.69 4.63 -0.78
C CYS A 369 13.08 3.74 0.30
N GLU A 370 13.83 3.52 1.36
CA GLU A 370 13.33 2.86 2.56
C GLU A 370 13.14 3.86 3.68
N ASP A 371 12.18 3.56 4.53
CA ASP A 371 11.89 4.31 5.74
C ASP A 371 13.10 4.31 6.68
N ILE A 372 13.42 5.46 7.26
CA ILE A 372 14.42 5.56 8.31
C ILE A 372 13.71 5.24 9.62
N ASP A 373 14.14 4.17 10.32
CA ASP A 373 13.59 3.88 11.63
C ASP A 373 14.29 4.71 12.70
N GLU A 374 13.81 5.94 12.95
CA GLU A 374 14.47 6.83 13.91
C GLU A 374 14.42 6.27 15.34
N CYS A 375 13.43 5.44 15.66
CA CYS A 375 13.34 4.77 16.96
C CYS A 375 14.43 3.72 17.14
N ALA A 376 14.67 2.88 16.13
CA ALA A 376 15.72 1.87 16.15
C ALA A 376 17.13 2.48 16.04
N GLU A 377 17.27 3.58 15.28
CA GLU A 377 18.54 4.29 15.11
C GLU A 377 18.84 5.28 16.24
N GLY A 378 17.90 5.49 17.18
CA GLY A 378 18.05 6.48 18.26
C GLY A 378 18.09 7.93 17.74
N LYS A 379 17.59 8.18 16.53
CA LYS A 379 17.53 9.50 15.86
C LYS A 379 16.21 10.22 16.13
N HIS A 380 15.60 9.95 17.28
CA HIS A 380 14.33 10.53 17.68
C HIS A 380 14.52 11.60 18.76
N TYR A 381 13.54 12.50 18.90
CA TYR A 381 13.55 13.57 19.91
C TYR A 381 12.64 13.27 21.12
N CYS A 382 12.13 12.04 21.23
CA CYS A 382 11.31 11.59 22.36
C CYS A 382 12.01 11.78 23.71
N ARG A 383 11.34 12.45 24.65
CA ARG A 383 11.85 12.78 25.99
C ARG A 383 11.35 11.80 27.05
N GLU A 384 11.65 12.08 28.32
CA GLU A 384 11.26 11.25 29.46
C GLU A 384 9.75 10.97 29.48
N ASN A 385 9.39 9.79 30.01
CA ASN A 385 8.02 9.28 30.12
C ASN A 385 7.30 9.07 28.77
N THR A 386 8.06 8.95 27.69
CA THR A 386 7.54 8.63 26.35
C THR A 386 8.10 7.30 25.84
N MET A 387 7.44 6.75 24.83
CA MET A 387 7.85 5.58 24.06
C MET A 387 7.88 5.98 22.58
N CYS A 388 9.03 5.79 21.93
CA CYS A 388 9.19 6.05 20.50
C CYS A 388 8.46 4.97 19.69
N VAL A 389 7.71 5.39 18.69
CA VAL A 389 7.08 4.52 17.70
C VAL A 389 7.40 5.04 16.31
N ASN A 390 8.06 4.20 15.51
CA ASN A 390 8.44 4.55 14.15
C ASN A 390 7.21 4.60 13.23
N THR A 391 7.21 5.52 12.27
CA THR A 391 6.13 5.72 11.29
C THR A 391 6.72 5.99 9.90
N PRO A 392 6.03 5.70 8.80
CA PRO A 392 6.60 5.99 7.49
C PRO A 392 6.95 7.48 7.31
N GLY A 393 8.23 7.77 7.12
CA GLY A 393 8.83 9.09 6.95
C GLY A 393 9.04 9.88 8.25
N SER A 394 8.82 9.30 9.43
CA SER A 394 8.93 10.02 10.70
C SER A 394 8.85 9.11 11.93
N PHE A 395 8.80 9.69 13.13
CA PHE A 395 8.51 8.96 14.36
C PHE A 395 7.53 9.72 15.24
N MET A 396 6.88 9.00 16.15
CA MET A 396 5.99 9.57 17.16
C MET A 396 6.43 9.19 18.57
N CYS A 397 6.23 10.10 19.52
CA CYS A 397 6.48 9.85 20.94
C CYS A 397 5.15 9.71 21.68
N ILE A 398 4.90 8.53 22.24
CA ILE A 398 3.65 8.20 22.93
C ILE A 398 3.89 8.21 24.44
N CYS A 399 3.03 8.88 25.21
CA CYS A 399 3.14 8.87 26.67
C CYS A 399 2.98 7.47 27.24
N GLN A 400 3.81 7.14 28.23
CA GLN A 400 3.64 5.93 29.02
C GLN A 400 2.34 6.01 29.84
N THR A 401 1.80 4.85 30.22
CA THR A 401 0.55 4.77 31.00
C THR A 401 0.64 5.60 32.28
N GLY A 402 -0.32 6.50 32.49
CA GLY A 402 -0.36 7.40 33.64
C GLY A 402 0.24 8.80 33.40
N TYR A 403 0.83 9.05 32.23
CA TYR A 403 1.37 10.35 31.84
C TYR A 403 0.48 11.05 30.80
N ILE A 404 0.48 12.39 30.82
CA ILE A 404 -0.30 13.25 29.91
C ILE A 404 0.65 13.98 28.97
N ARG A 405 0.27 14.08 27.70
CA ARG A 405 1.03 14.76 26.65
C ARG A 405 1.08 16.26 26.91
N ILE A 406 2.28 16.84 26.91
CA ILE A 406 2.51 18.29 27.00
C ILE A 406 2.75 18.85 25.60
N ASP A 407 3.62 18.17 24.84
CA ASP A 407 4.00 18.52 23.47
C ASP A 407 4.24 17.26 22.64
N ASP A 408 4.74 17.41 21.41
CA ASP A 408 4.92 16.29 20.51
C ASP A 408 5.94 15.24 20.96
N TYR A 409 6.80 15.60 21.91
CA TYR A 409 7.95 14.80 22.36
C TYR A 409 7.95 14.49 23.86
N SER A 410 7.08 15.11 24.66
CA SER A 410 7.19 15.13 26.13
C SER A 410 5.85 14.87 26.84
N CYS A 411 5.93 14.19 27.99
CA CYS A 411 4.77 13.90 28.82
C CYS A 411 5.04 14.21 30.31
N THR A 412 4.03 14.69 31.03
CA THR A 412 4.07 14.96 32.48
C THR A 412 3.25 13.94 33.25
N GLY A 413 3.64 13.68 34.50
CA GLY A 413 2.84 12.88 35.42
C GLY A 413 1.47 13.52 35.67
N LYS A 414 0.48 12.66 35.91
CA LYS A 414 -0.89 13.06 36.26
C LYS A 414 -0.97 13.74 37.62
#